data_AF-R1CFX4-F1
#
_entry.id   AF-R1CFX4-F1
#
_cell.length_a   1.000
_cell.length_b   1.000
_cell.length_c   1.000
_cell.angle_alpha   90.00
_cell.angle_beta   90.00
_cell.angle_gamma   90.00
#
_symmetry.space_group_name_H-M   'P 1'
#
loop_
_entity.id
_entity.type
_entity.pdbx_description
1 polymer ?
#
loop_
_entity_poly.entity_id
_entity_poly.type
_entity_poly.pdbx_seq_one_letter_code
_entity_poly.pdbx_strand_id
1 'polypeptide(L)'
;MECDQSIDSSDAICECAALAPPSPPPRRPVPPSQPSPPASPPLPPAVVRFAVIGDFGVSNQMERDVAALVASWDVDFVISAGDNRYDSHTLNETVGGIALYGAFLPDAPAGRENRFFPCVGNHDVSDGGGIAEYRRFFSLPGEGVATSGTSGSELFYDFYQADGALHVFVLDSEAVDATIPQQQTWLQEQLSRSSAAWKIVVMHHSPFSSSSKHGSKSFMQWPFAEWGASIVISGHDHHYERIEHGGIVYFVNGAGGRTLYSVSDQLVDGSKATFDSDHGAQVIAIGGGYVHSAFVSRTGEVVDEAAYSLASLTWTAPPPATPSPPSPPSPPSVPPGECDEASWPDKDGGLVCGKCKVLVDNFDSYYGSCDGYCAAIGRSCTGAWEESGDTCTVKHDMACDQSIASSDAICECAALAPLSPG
;
A
#
# COMPACT_ATOMS: atom_id res chain seq x y z
N MET A 1 -27.03 52.03 58.85
CA MET A 1 -27.84 53.25 59.13
C MET A 1 -28.78 53.39 57.95
N GLU A 2 -30.06 53.12 58.15
CA GLU A 2 -31.10 53.48 57.19
C GLU A 2 -31.37 54.98 57.28
N CYS A 3 -31.50 55.64 56.13
CA CYS A 3 -32.32 56.84 55.97
C CYS A 3 -32.95 56.82 54.59
N ASP A 4 -34.28 56.72 54.65
CA ASP A 4 -35.29 57.01 53.64
C ASP A 4 -35.32 58.53 53.32
N GLN A 5 -35.91 58.84 52.16
CA GLN A 5 -36.50 60.12 51.72
C GLN A 5 -35.79 61.01 50.69
N SER A 6 -36.66 61.43 49.77
CA SER A 6 -36.51 62.20 48.54
C SER A 6 -35.96 63.62 48.71
N ILE A 7 -35.06 64.01 47.82
CA ILE A 7 -34.80 65.42 47.48
C ILE A 7 -34.79 65.54 45.94
N ASP A 8 -35.76 66.30 45.44
CA ASP A 8 -35.78 66.90 44.10
C ASP A 8 -35.07 68.26 44.20
N SER A 9 -33.90 68.37 43.57
CA SER A 9 -33.28 69.64 43.17
C SER A 9 -31.93 69.32 42.53
N SER A 10 -31.77 69.76 41.29
CA SER A 10 -30.52 69.81 40.53
C SER A 10 -29.34 70.28 41.40
N ASP A 11 -28.25 69.51 41.33
CA ASP A 11 -26.88 69.77 41.84
C ASP A 11 -26.41 68.88 43.00
N ALA A 12 -26.40 67.55 42.79
CA ALA A 12 -25.58 66.62 43.56
C ALA A 12 -24.61 65.87 42.63
N ILE A 13 -23.31 66.15 42.80
CA ILE A 13 -22.20 65.40 42.15
C ILE A 13 -21.87 64.21 43.07
N CYS A 14 -22.17 63.00 42.63
CA CYS A 14 -21.77 61.75 43.31
C CYS A 14 -20.62 61.10 42.52
N GLU A 15 -19.45 60.99 43.15
CA GLU A 15 -18.34 60.15 42.66
C GLU A 15 -18.61 58.68 43.02
N CYS A 16 -18.63 57.79 42.01
CA CYS A 16 -18.65 56.35 42.22
C CYS A 16 -17.21 55.83 42.34
N ALA A 17 -16.84 55.32 43.51
CA ALA A 17 -15.64 54.51 43.68
C ALA A 17 -15.83 53.12 43.04
N ALA A 18 -14.91 52.70 42.18
CA ALA A 18 -14.90 51.38 41.56
C ALA A 18 -14.69 50.28 42.62
N LEU A 19 -15.58 49.29 42.67
CA LEU A 19 -15.38 48.06 43.46
C LEU A 19 -14.35 47.17 42.75
N ALA A 20 -13.40 46.64 43.54
CA ALA A 20 -12.39 45.71 43.04
C ALA A 20 -13.01 44.40 42.54
N PRO A 21 -12.47 43.78 41.46
CA PRO A 21 -12.97 42.50 40.97
C PRO A 21 -12.67 41.37 41.98
N PRO A 22 -13.51 40.32 42.04
CA PRO A 22 -13.28 39.19 42.93
C PRO A 22 -12.02 38.39 42.53
N SER A 23 -11.30 37.91 43.54
CA SER A 23 -10.07 37.14 43.39
C SER A 23 -10.29 35.83 42.61
N PRO A 24 -9.35 35.41 41.75
CA PRO A 24 -9.45 34.14 41.04
C PRO A 24 -9.32 32.95 42.01
N PRO A 25 -9.95 31.80 41.68
CA PRO A 25 -9.85 30.59 42.50
C PRO A 25 -8.40 30.07 42.55
N PRO A 26 -8.02 29.34 43.62
CA PRO A 26 -6.68 28.79 43.76
C PRO A 26 -6.35 27.83 42.61
N ARG A 27 -5.21 28.04 41.95
CA ARG A 27 -4.71 27.15 40.90
C ARG A 27 -4.45 25.76 41.48
N ARG A 28 -5.02 24.74 40.84
CA ARG A 28 -4.69 23.33 41.08
C ARG A 28 -3.21 23.10 40.72
N PRO A 29 -2.43 22.33 41.50
CA PRO A 29 -1.05 22.03 41.16
C PRO A 29 -0.99 21.34 39.79
N VAL A 30 -0.22 21.92 38.87
CA VAL A 30 0.13 21.29 37.60
C VAL A 30 1.08 20.13 37.93
N PRO A 31 0.80 18.89 37.50
CA PRO A 31 1.75 17.80 37.68
C PRO A 31 3.07 18.16 36.99
N PRO A 32 4.24 17.75 37.54
CA PRO A 32 5.53 18.04 36.93
C PRO A 32 5.53 17.53 35.49
N SER A 33 5.92 18.39 34.56
CA SER A 33 6.13 18.05 33.15
C SER A 33 7.08 16.86 33.09
N GLN A 34 6.66 15.76 32.45
CA GLN A 34 7.57 14.66 32.13
C GLN A 34 8.75 15.23 31.33
N PRO A 35 9.99 14.81 31.62
CA PRO A 35 11.12 15.18 30.80
C PRO A 35 10.87 14.72 29.36
N SER A 36 11.06 15.62 28.41
CA SER A 36 11.07 15.29 26.99
C SER A 36 12.02 14.10 26.75
N PRO A 37 11.66 13.14 25.89
CA PRO A 37 12.59 12.07 25.53
C PRO A 37 13.90 12.70 25.03
N PRO A 38 15.05 12.05 25.31
CA PRO A 38 16.34 12.54 24.83
C PRO A 38 16.28 12.69 23.31
N ALA A 39 16.76 13.83 22.81
CA ALA A 39 16.87 14.06 21.37
C ALA A 39 17.64 12.90 20.73
N SER A 40 17.06 12.31 19.68
CA SER A 40 17.71 11.31 18.86
C SER A 40 19.10 11.81 18.44
N PRO A 41 20.15 10.96 18.49
CA PRO A 41 21.48 11.36 18.05
C PRO A 41 21.42 11.91 16.62
N PRO A 42 22.26 12.90 16.27
CA PRO A 42 22.23 13.49 14.93
C PRO A 42 22.44 12.39 13.88
N LEU A 43 21.51 12.33 12.93
CA LEU A 43 21.54 11.34 11.86
C LEU A 43 22.89 11.48 11.10
N PRO A 44 23.53 10.36 10.72
CA PRO A 44 24.64 10.43 9.77
C PRO A 44 24.17 11.12 8.48
N PRO A 45 25.08 11.68 7.66
CA PRO A 45 24.69 12.31 6.40
C PRO A 45 23.85 11.33 5.58
N ALA A 46 22.60 11.70 5.30
CA ALA A 46 21.73 10.90 4.45
C ALA A 46 22.36 10.84 3.05
N VAL A 47 22.47 9.64 2.49
CA VAL A 47 22.87 9.43 1.09
C VAL A 47 21.73 9.81 0.16
N VAL A 48 20.48 9.70 0.62
CA VAL A 48 19.29 10.23 -0.05
C VAL A 48 18.17 10.50 0.96
N ARG A 49 17.35 11.52 0.72
CA ARG A 49 16.16 11.87 1.47
C ARG A 49 14.98 12.05 0.52
N PHE A 50 13.87 11.40 0.79
CA PHE A 50 12.66 11.53 -0.02
C PHE A 50 11.42 11.65 0.84
N ALA A 51 10.37 12.26 0.27
CA ALA A 51 9.06 12.29 0.88
C ALA A 51 8.17 11.17 0.30
N VAL A 52 7.25 10.69 1.12
CA VAL A 52 6.16 9.82 0.73
C VAL A 52 4.86 10.52 1.08
N ILE A 53 3.96 10.56 0.12
CA ILE A 53 2.60 11.08 0.22
C ILE A 53 1.64 10.05 -0.39
N GLY A 54 0.35 10.15 -0.11
CA GLY A 54 -0.68 9.34 -0.74
C GLY A 54 -2.04 9.95 -0.50
N ASP A 55 -3.01 9.61 -1.34
CA ASP A 55 -4.42 9.96 -1.14
C ASP A 55 -4.60 11.48 -0.96
N PHE A 56 -3.98 12.21 -1.88
CA PHE A 56 -4.05 13.67 -2.03
C PHE A 56 -4.76 14.01 -3.35
N GLY A 57 -4.91 15.29 -3.67
CA GLY A 57 -5.47 15.68 -4.96
C GLY A 57 -6.96 16.05 -4.90
N VAL A 58 -7.31 16.72 -3.82
CA VAL A 58 -8.58 17.42 -3.60
C VAL A 58 -8.40 18.94 -3.61
N SER A 59 -7.18 19.43 -3.83
CA SER A 59 -6.83 20.86 -3.91
C SER A 59 -7.32 21.67 -2.70
N ASN A 60 -7.41 21.05 -1.52
CA ASN A 60 -7.89 21.69 -0.30
C ASN A 60 -6.73 22.32 0.49
N GLN A 61 -7.03 22.94 1.64
CA GLN A 61 -5.99 23.57 2.45
C GLN A 61 -5.03 22.54 3.08
N MET A 62 -5.53 21.37 3.46
CA MET A 62 -4.72 20.36 4.16
C MET A 62 -3.66 19.78 3.22
N GLU A 63 -4.04 19.50 1.97
CA GLU A 63 -3.10 19.11 0.92
C GLU A 63 -2.04 20.18 0.65
N ARG A 64 -2.43 21.47 0.62
CA ARG A 64 -1.45 22.57 0.48
C ARG A 64 -0.49 22.65 1.66
N ASP A 65 -0.99 22.44 2.88
CA ASP A 65 -0.16 22.44 4.09
C ASP A 65 0.83 21.25 4.05
N VAL A 66 0.39 20.06 3.62
CA VAL A 66 1.24 18.88 3.42
C VAL A 66 2.29 19.12 2.33
N ALA A 67 1.92 19.69 1.19
CA ALA A 67 2.88 20.01 0.13
C ALA A 67 3.90 21.06 0.57
N ALA A 68 3.48 22.08 1.32
CA ALA A 68 4.38 23.08 1.90
C ALA A 68 5.35 22.46 2.93
N LEU A 69 4.86 21.51 3.73
CA LEU A 69 5.69 20.74 4.65
C LEU A 69 6.75 19.93 3.90
N VAL A 70 6.36 19.18 2.85
CA VAL A 70 7.30 18.43 1.99
C VAL A 70 8.35 19.36 1.36
N ALA A 71 7.92 20.52 0.85
CA ALA A 71 8.82 21.51 0.27
C ALA A 71 9.84 22.07 1.28
N SER A 72 9.53 22.04 2.59
CA SER A 72 10.42 22.53 3.65
C SER A 72 11.58 21.59 4.00
N TRP A 73 11.50 20.32 3.59
CA TRP A 73 12.44 19.27 4.01
C TRP A 73 13.68 19.12 3.12
N ASP A 74 13.73 19.86 2.00
CA ASP A 74 14.81 19.76 1.01
C ASP A 74 15.04 18.30 0.60
N VAL A 75 13.98 17.67 0.09
CA VAL A 75 14.00 16.27 -0.36
C VAL A 75 14.52 16.15 -1.79
N ASP A 76 15.22 15.06 -2.05
CA ASP A 76 15.76 14.73 -3.37
C ASP A 76 14.61 14.42 -4.35
N PHE A 77 13.62 13.65 -3.90
CA PHE A 77 12.43 13.29 -4.68
C PHE A 77 11.20 13.02 -3.80
N VAL A 78 10.05 12.84 -4.45
CA VAL A 78 8.78 12.48 -3.84
C VAL A 78 8.25 11.19 -4.46
N ILE A 79 7.79 10.27 -3.62
CA ILE A 79 6.98 9.11 -4.03
C ILE A 79 5.53 9.38 -3.63
N SER A 80 4.60 9.09 -4.54
CA SER A 80 3.19 9.00 -4.21
C SER A 80 2.76 7.53 -4.12
N ALA A 81 2.00 7.19 -3.08
CA ALA A 81 1.39 5.88 -2.85
C ALA A 81 0.01 5.74 -3.55
N GLY A 82 -0.25 6.53 -4.60
CA GLY A 82 -1.45 6.46 -5.40
C GLY A 82 -2.52 7.47 -5.00
N ASP A 83 -3.57 7.50 -5.82
CA ASP A 83 -4.64 8.50 -5.78
C ASP A 83 -4.07 9.92 -5.84
N ASN A 84 -3.53 10.26 -7.01
CA ASN A 84 -2.88 11.53 -7.26
C ASN A 84 -3.88 12.64 -7.63
N ARG A 85 -5.16 12.29 -7.73
CA ARG A 85 -6.29 13.16 -8.03
C ARG A 85 -7.59 12.53 -7.55
N TYR A 86 -8.59 13.37 -7.26
CA TYR A 86 -9.95 12.93 -6.92
C TYR A 86 -11.03 13.70 -7.69
N ASP A 87 -12.18 13.05 -7.85
CA ASP A 87 -13.44 13.60 -8.34
C ASP A 87 -13.31 14.21 -9.75
N SER A 88 -13.34 15.55 -9.85
CA SER A 88 -13.24 16.30 -11.10
C SER A 88 -11.92 17.06 -11.25
N HIS A 89 -11.03 17.00 -10.26
CA HIS A 89 -9.72 17.65 -10.33
C HIS A 89 -8.84 16.99 -11.38
N THR A 90 -7.97 17.76 -12.01
CA THR A 90 -6.96 17.28 -12.97
C THR A 90 -5.61 17.09 -12.29
N LEU A 91 -4.74 16.25 -12.87
CA LEU A 91 -3.37 16.07 -12.37
C LEU A 91 -2.55 17.37 -12.42
N ASN A 92 -2.88 18.28 -13.34
CA ASN A 92 -2.24 19.58 -13.37
C ASN A 92 -2.62 20.46 -12.17
N GLU A 93 -3.84 20.33 -11.65
CA GLU A 93 -4.30 21.07 -10.47
C GLU A 93 -3.75 20.48 -9.16
N THR A 94 -3.54 19.17 -9.10
CA THR A 94 -3.17 18.45 -7.86
C THR A 94 -1.67 18.12 -7.77
N VAL A 95 -0.99 18.01 -8.90
CA VAL A 95 0.46 17.71 -8.97
C VAL A 95 1.21 18.84 -9.66
N GLY A 96 0.72 19.31 -10.82
CA GLY A 96 1.43 20.25 -11.69
C GLY A 96 1.70 21.64 -11.10
N GLY A 97 0.92 22.08 -10.11
CA GLY A 97 1.12 23.37 -9.45
C GLY A 97 2.46 23.45 -8.71
N ILE A 98 3.22 24.52 -8.90
CA ILE A 98 4.50 24.75 -8.19
C ILE A 98 4.33 24.87 -6.67
N ALA A 99 3.15 25.31 -6.22
CA ALA A 99 2.78 25.37 -4.81
C ALA A 99 2.41 23.98 -4.23
N LEU A 100 2.35 22.96 -5.09
CA LEU A 100 2.16 21.56 -4.74
C LEU A 100 3.46 20.82 -5.07
N TYR A 101 3.43 19.92 -6.07
CA TYR A 101 4.55 19.04 -6.39
C TYR A 101 5.21 19.37 -7.73
N GLY A 102 4.79 20.44 -8.41
CA GLY A 102 5.30 20.81 -9.74
C GLY A 102 6.81 21.05 -9.77
N ALA A 103 7.42 21.44 -8.64
CA ALA A 103 8.87 21.63 -8.52
C ALA A 103 9.69 20.32 -8.65
N PHE A 104 9.02 19.17 -8.55
CA PHE A 104 9.58 17.83 -8.67
C PHE A 104 9.32 17.20 -10.05
N LEU A 105 8.44 17.79 -10.87
CA LEU A 105 8.21 17.34 -12.24
C LEU A 105 9.37 17.76 -13.16
N PRO A 106 9.60 17.03 -14.27
CA PRO A 106 10.55 17.48 -15.27
C PRO A 106 10.07 18.78 -15.93
N ASP A 107 10.88 19.85 -15.85
CA ASP A 107 10.56 21.12 -16.49
C ASP A 107 10.88 21.09 -18.00
N ALA A 108 9.89 21.40 -18.83
CA ALA A 108 10.12 21.77 -20.23
C ALA A 108 10.21 23.32 -20.37
N PRO A 109 11.26 23.88 -21.02
CA PRO A 109 12.28 23.19 -21.79
C PRO A 109 13.62 23.02 -21.04
N ALA A 110 13.95 21.74 -20.83
CA ALA A 110 15.27 21.09 -20.71
C ALA A 110 16.09 21.28 -19.42
N GLY A 111 16.31 20.15 -18.73
CA GLY A 111 17.55 19.89 -17.98
C GLY A 111 17.38 19.32 -16.57
N ARG A 112 16.16 19.24 -16.04
CA ARG A 112 15.91 18.66 -14.71
C ARG A 112 15.35 17.25 -14.87
N GLU A 113 16.04 16.30 -14.24
CA GLU A 113 15.59 14.91 -14.09
C GLU A 113 14.25 14.87 -13.35
N ASN A 114 13.42 13.85 -13.65
CA ASN A 114 12.18 13.64 -12.92
C ASN A 114 12.48 13.32 -11.44
N ARG A 115 11.76 13.98 -10.52
CA ARG A 115 11.88 13.78 -9.07
C ARG A 115 10.52 13.52 -8.40
N PHE A 116 9.50 13.22 -9.20
CA PHE A 116 8.18 12.81 -8.72
C PHE A 116 7.83 11.44 -9.30
N PHE A 117 7.67 10.44 -8.42
CA PHE A 117 7.47 9.05 -8.79
C PHE A 117 6.10 8.57 -8.27
N PRO A 118 5.04 8.70 -9.06
CA PRO A 118 3.70 8.30 -8.65
C PRO A 118 3.49 6.79 -8.78
N CYS A 119 2.76 6.22 -7.82
CA CYS A 119 2.01 4.99 -7.96
C CYS A 119 0.62 5.29 -8.53
N VAL A 120 0.00 4.33 -9.21
CA VAL A 120 -1.40 4.41 -9.64
C VAL A 120 -2.30 4.00 -8.47
N GLY A 121 -3.36 4.76 -8.21
CA GLY A 121 -4.46 4.36 -7.33
C GLY A 121 -5.81 4.26 -8.05
N ASN A 122 -6.85 3.82 -7.34
CA ASN A 122 -8.16 3.58 -7.93
C ASN A 122 -8.82 4.87 -8.46
N HIS A 123 -8.55 6.03 -7.86
CA HIS A 123 -9.03 7.33 -8.35
C HIS A 123 -8.20 7.88 -9.52
N ASP A 124 -6.99 7.37 -9.76
CA ASP A 124 -6.26 7.63 -11.01
C ASP A 124 -6.87 6.87 -12.20
N VAL A 125 -7.56 5.75 -11.93
CA VAL A 125 -8.23 4.93 -12.95
C VAL A 125 -9.67 5.38 -13.22
N SER A 126 -10.45 5.58 -12.15
CA SER A 126 -11.92 5.68 -12.23
C SER A 126 -12.47 7.09 -12.38
N ASP A 127 -11.76 8.08 -11.86
CA ASP A 127 -12.24 9.46 -11.79
C ASP A 127 -11.61 10.34 -12.89
N GLY A 128 -12.20 11.51 -13.15
CA GLY A 128 -11.63 12.53 -14.05
C GLY A 128 -11.29 11.99 -15.45
N GLY A 129 -10.11 12.35 -15.96
CA GLY A 129 -9.61 11.84 -17.25
C GLY A 129 -9.09 10.39 -17.19
N GLY A 130 -9.22 9.73 -16.03
CA GLY A 130 -8.85 8.34 -15.77
C GLY A 130 -7.39 8.01 -16.09
N ILE A 131 -7.13 6.72 -16.27
CA ILE A 131 -5.77 6.22 -16.53
C ILE A 131 -5.13 6.84 -17.80
N ALA A 132 -5.96 7.31 -18.74
CA ALA A 132 -5.49 8.01 -19.92
C ALA A 132 -4.92 9.40 -19.61
N GLU A 133 -5.44 10.11 -18.61
CA GLU A 133 -4.85 11.37 -18.12
C GLU A 133 -3.52 11.09 -17.41
N TYR A 134 -3.48 10.08 -16.55
CA TYR A 134 -2.26 9.65 -15.86
C TYR A 134 -1.11 9.40 -16.86
N ARG A 135 -1.34 8.56 -17.88
CA ARG A 135 -0.35 8.24 -18.92
C ARG A 135 0.04 9.41 -19.82
N ARG A 136 -0.82 10.44 -19.93
CA ARG A 136 -0.49 11.66 -20.69
C ARG A 136 0.30 12.66 -19.86
N PHE A 137 0.06 12.69 -18.55
CA PHE A 137 0.64 13.66 -17.64
C PHE A 137 2.04 13.23 -17.19
N PHE A 138 2.21 11.95 -16.86
CA PHE A 138 3.49 11.40 -16.42
C PHE A 138 4.26 10.74 -17.57
N SER A 139 5.57 10.82 -17.50
CA SER A 139 6.50 10.03 -18.33
C SER A 139 7.50 9.38 -17.39
N LEU A 140 7.42 8.05 -17.24
CA LEU A 140 7.99 7.32 -16.11
C LEU A 140 9.01 6.26 -16.55
N PRO A 141 10.11 6.06 -15.79
CA PRO A 141 10.50 6.84 -14.61
C PRO A 141 10.99 8.28 -14.96
N GLY A 142 11.14 8.58 -16.25
CA GLY A 142 11.56 9.89 -16.75
C GLY A 142 12.89 9.82 -17.49
N GLU A 143 13.14 10.77 -18.38
CA GLU A 143 14.40 10.83 -19.12
C GLU A 143 15.59 11.04 -18.16
N GLY A 144 16.63 10.23 -18.31
CA GLY A 144 17.84 10.30 -17.49
C GLY A 144 17.77 9.53 -16.17
N VAL A 145 16.59 9.11 -15.71
CA VAL A 145 16.44 8.32 -14.48
C VAL A 145 16.98 6.90 -14.69
N ALA A 146 17.88 6.48 -13.82
CA ALA A 146 18.43 5.12 -13.83
C ALA A 146 17.33 4.10 -13.50
N THR A 147 17.20 3.05 -14.32
CA THR A 147 16.17 2.01 -14.19
C THR A 147 16.67 0.71 -14.81
N SER A 148 16.10 -0.43 -14.41
CA SER A 148 16.27 -1.70 -15.11
C SER A 148 15.72 -1.64 -16.54
N GLY A 149 14.67 -0.83 -16.76
CA GLY A 149 13.99 -0.71 -18.05
C GLY A 149 13.29 -2.00 -18.50
N THR A 150 12.96 -2.90 -17.58
CA THR A 150 12.48 -4.26 -17.91
C THR A 150 10.98 -4.46 -17.73
N SER A 151 10.26 -3.54 -17.09
CA SER A 151 8.80 -3.67 -16.88
C SER A 151 8.00 -3.55 -18.18
N GLY A 152 8.49 -2.72 -19.12
CA GLY A 152 7.76 -2.36 -20.34
C GLY A 152 6.48 -1.54 -20.08
N SER A 153 6.34 -0.96 -18.90
CA SER A 153 5.14 -0.25 -18.44
C SER A 153 5.52 1.00 -17.64
N GLU A 154 4.69 2.04 -17.75
CA GLU A 154 4.76 3.25 -16.90
C GLU A 154 3.79 3.16 -15.71
N LEU A 155 2.98 2.11 -15.61
CA LEU A 155 2.07 1.90 -14.47
C LEU A 155 2.71 1.07 -13.36
N PHE A 156 3.65 0.19 -13.75
CA PHE A 156 4.53 -0.53 -12.84
C PHE A 156 5.94 -0.48 -13.43
N TYR A 157 6.87 0.03 -12.64
CA TYR A 157 8.20 0.40 -13.11
C TYR A 157 9.17 0.42 -11.93
N ASP A 158 10.45 0.57 -12.23
CA ASP A 158 11.49 0.69 -11.22
C ASP A 158 12.41 1.86 -11.50
N PHE A 159 13.09 2.31 -10.47
CA PHE A 159 14.17 3.29 -10.60
C PHE A 159 15.19 3.15 -9.46
N TYR A 160 16.40 3.59 -9.76
CA TYR A 160 17.51 3.65 -8.82
C TYR A 160 17.72 5.07 -8.32
N GLN A 161 18.15 5.17 -7.07
CA GLN A 161 18.56 6.41 -6.41
C GLN A 161 19.82 6.16 -5.58
N ALA A 162 20.43 7.23 -5.06
CA ALA A 162 21.61 7.13 -4.20
C ALA A 162 22.77 6.33 -4.85
N ASP A 163 23.10 6.65 -6.11
CA ASP A 163 24.13 5.96 -6.89
C ASP A 163 23.95 4.43 -6.95
N GLY A 164 22.68 3.98 -6.97
CA GLY A 164 22.30 2.56 -7.01
C GLY A 164 22.20 1.88 -5.64
N ALA A 165 22.41 2.60 -4.53
CA ALA A 165 22.23 2.07 -3.18
C ALA A 165 20.75 1.86 -2.79
N LEU A 166 19.84 2.58 -3.45
CA LEU A 166 18.38 2.43 -3.33
C LEU A 166 17.80 1.99 -4.67
N HIS A 167 16.98 0.94 -4.66
CA HIS A 167 16.17 0.50 -5.79
C HIS A 167 14.69 0.48 -5.37
N VAL A 168 13.87 1.26 -6.06
CA VAL A 168 12.44 1.40 -5.80
C VAL A 168 11.66 0.70 -6.90
N PHE A 169 10.64 -0.07 -6.52
CA PHE A 169 9.73 -0.79 -7.40
C PHE A 169 8.31 -0.26 -7.17
N VAL A 170 7.71 0.31 -8.19
CA VAL A 170 6.32 0.80 -8.15
C VAL A 170 5.44 -0.23 -8.86
N LEU A 171 4.36 -0.65 -8.20
CA LEU A 171 3.41 -1.61 -8.72
C LEU A 171 2.08 -0.95 -9.06
N ASP A 172 1.37 -1.54 -10.01
CA ASP A 172 -0.02 -1.22 -10.31
C ASP A 172 -0.92 -2.23 -9.60
N SER A 173 -1.46 -1.84 -8.43
CA SER A 173 -2.39 -2.65 -7.66
C SER A 173 -3.86 -2.51 -8.11
N GLU A 174 -4.13 -1.73 -9.16
CA GLU A 174 -5.42 -1.69 -9.87
C GLU A 174 -5.43 -2.64 -11.07
N ALA A 175 -4.30 -3.28 -11.35
CA ALA A 175 -4.13 -4.05 -12.57
C ALA A 175 -5.07 -5.28 -12.59
N VAL A 176 -5.58 -5.58 -13.78
CA VAL A 176 -6.52 -6.69 -14.01
C VAL A 176 -5.79 -7.98 -14.40
N ASP A 177 -6.39 -9.10 -14.02
CA ASP A 177 -6.05 -10.52 -14.20
C ASP A 177 -4.65 -10.82 -14.76
N ALA A 178 -4.44 -10.72 -16.08
CA ALA A 178 -3.19 -11.14 -16.70
C ALA A 178 -1.96 -10.29 -16.28
N THR A 179 -2.18 -9.08 -15.79
CA THR A 179 -1.10 -8.13 -15.43
C THR A 179 -0.52 -8.43 -14.05
N ILE A 180 -1.32 -8.98 -13.13
CA ILE A 180 -0.86 -9.26 -11.76
C ILE A 180 0.24 -10.34 -11.74
N PRO A 181 0.08 -11.52 -12.37
CA PRO A 181 1.15 -12.52 -12.47
C PRO A 181 2.40 -12.01 -13.19
N GLN A 182 2.22 -11.12 -14.19
CA GLN A 182 3.34 -10.49 -14.89
C GLN A 182 4.15 -9.61 -13.94
N GLN A 183 3.48 -8.75 -13.17
CA GLN A 183 4.13 -7.87 -12.19
C GLN A 183 4.81 -8.67 -11.06
N GLN A 184 4.16 -9.73 -10.56
CA GLN A 184 4.75 -10.62 -9.55
C GLN A 184 6.06 -11.25 -10.06
N THR A 185 6.02 -11.84 -11.26
CA THR A 185 7.20 -12.47 -11.88
C THR A 185 8.32 -11.45 -12.08
N TRP A 186 7.98 -10.29 -12.66
CA TRP A 186 8.92 -9.19 -12.88
C TRP A 186 9.55 -8.73 -11.55
N LEU A 187 8.73 -8.46 -10.53
CA LEU A 187 9.20 -7.98 -9.24
C LEU A 187 10.12 -8.99 -8.56
N GLN A 188 9.73 -10.27 -8.54
CA GLN A 188 10.56 -11.34 -7.97
C GLN A 188 11.92 -11.41 -8.66
N GLU A 189 11.95 -11.36 -10.00
CA GLU A 189 13.18 -11.36 -10.77
C GLU A 189 14.05 -10.12 -10.46
N GLN A 190 13.47 -8.92 -10.47
CA GLN A 190 14.26 -7.70 -10.27
C GLN A 190 14.77 -7.55 -8.83
N LEU A 191 13.97 -7.92 -7.82
CA LEU A 191 14.43 -7.94 -6.44
C LEU A 191 15.61 -8.90 -6.24
N SER A 192 15.58 -10.07 -6.89
CA SER A 192 16.67 -11.06 -6.84
C SER A 192 17.95 -10.59 -7.53
N ARG A 193 17.83 -9.79 -8.60
CA ARG A 193 18.96 -9.26 -9.38
C ARG A 193 19.54 -7.97 -8.80
N SER A 194 18.75 -7.23 -8.03
CA SER A 194 19.15 -5.94 -7.48
C SER A 194 20.28 -6.10 -6.44
N SER A 195 21.38 -5.38 -6.66
CA SER A 195 22.49 -5.24 -5.70
C SER A 195 22.33 -4.04 -4.76
N ALA A 196 21.21 -3.31 -4.84
CA ALA A 196 20.94 -2.19 -3.96
C ALA A 196 20.86 -2.67 -2.51
N ALA A 197 21.42 -1.86 -1.60
CA ALA A 197 21.35 -2.14 -0.17
C ALA A 197 19.91 -2.05 0.35
N TRP A 198 19.14 -1.10 -0.19
CA TRP A 198 17.76 -0.87 0.17
C TRP A 198 16.85 -1.10 -1.03
N LYS A 199 15.82 -1.91 -0.83
CA LYS A 199 14.83 -2.26 -1.86
C LYS A 199 13.45 -1.90 -1.32
N ILE A 200 12.76 -0.97 -1.97
CA ILE A 200 11.46 -0.47 -1.55
C ILE A 200 10.42 -0.85 -2.59
N VAL A 201 9.31 -1.43 -2.15
CA VAL A 201 8.15 -1.69 -3.00
C VAL A 201 7.04 -0.69 -2.66
N VAL A 202 6.45 -0.08 -3.67
CA VAL A 202 5.37 0.90 -3.55
C VAL A 202 4.15 0.38 -4.31
N MET A 203 2.98 0.45 -3.70
CA MET A 203 1.70 0.09 -4.29
C MET A 203 0.60 0.98 -3.72
N HIS A 204 -0.62 0.97 -4.26
CA HIS A 204 -1.71 1.75 -3.67
C HIS A 204 -2.47 0.95 -2.61
N HIS A 205 -2.94 -0.24 -2.96
CA HIS A 205 -3.67 -1.13 -2.06
C HIS A 205 -2.78 -1.75 -0.97
N SER A 206 -3.10 -1.46 0.29
CA SER A 206 -2.31 -1.88 1.45
C SER A 206 -2.36 -3.40 1.71
N PRO A 207 -1.22 -4.13 1.70
CA PRO A 207 -1.19 -5.54 2.10
C PRO A 207 -1.65 -5.76 3.53
N PHE A 208 -1.23 -4.86 4.43
CA PHE A 208 -1.59 -4.84 5.84
C PHE A 208 -2.05 -3.43 6.22
N SER A 209 -3.20 -3.32 6.88
CA SER A 209 -3.75 -2.04 7.34
C SER A 209 -4.79 -2.26 8.43
N SER A 210 -4.70 -1.44 9.49
CA SER A 210 -5.65 -1.39 10.61
C SER A 210 -6.80 -0.41 10.37
N SER A 211 -6.97 0.11 9.16
CA SER A 211 -8.09 1.00 8.82
C SER A 211 -9.45 0.34 9.07
N SER A 212 -10.39 1.11 9.62
CA SER A 212 -11.79 0.67 9.79
C SER A 212 -12.59 0.68 8.49
N LYS A 213 -12.04 1.21 7.40
CA LYS A 213 -12.76 1.41 6.13
C LYS A 213 -12.46 0.34 5.09
N HIS A 214 -11.20 0.17 4.69
CA HIS A 214 -10.79 -0.83 3.70
C HIS A 214 -9.96 -1.94 4.33
N GLY A 215 -8.90 -1.59 5.07
CA GLY A 215 -8.03 -2.53 5.76
C GLY A 215 -7.19 -3.39 4.79
N SER A 216 -6.58 -4.43 5.34
CA SER A 216 -5.66 -5.33 4.59
C SER A 216 -6.27 -5.91 3.30
N LYS A 217 -5.50 -5.83 2.21
CA LYS A 217 -5.82 -6.41 0.90
C LYS A 217 -5.02 -7.68 0.67
N SER A 218 -5.67 -8.83 0.86
CA SER A 218 -5.01 -10.13 0.81
C SER A 218 -4.32 -10.45 -0.52
N PHE A 219 -4.88 -9.95 -1.63
CA PHE A 219 -4.29 -10.14 -2.96
C PHE A 219 -2.93 -9.43 -3.15
N MET A 220 -2.59 -8.47 -2.29
CA MET A 220 -1.27 -7.80 -2.27
C MET A 220 -0.33 -8.33 -1.20
N GLN A 221 -0.69 -9.36 -0.43
CA GLN A 221 0.19 -9.99 0.57
C GLN A 221 1.17 -10.97 -0.09
N TRP A 222 2.03 -10.45 -0.97
CA TRP A 222 3.08 -11.24 -1.62
C TRP A 222 4.28 -11.42 -0.67
N PRO A 223 5.15 -12.42 -0.90
CA PRO A 223 6.29 -12.70 -0.02
C PRO A 223 7.45 -11.73 -0.27
N PHE A 224 7.19 -10.43 -0.16
CA PHE A 224 8.15 -9.34 -0.43
C PHE A 224 9.46 -9.51 0.34
N ALA A 225 9.38 -9.92 1.61
CA ALA A 225 10.54 -10.18 2.45
C ALA A 225 11.42 -11.30 1.89
N GLU A 226 10.81 -12.40 1.45
CA GLU A 226 11.52 -13.55 0.87
C GLU A 226 12.12 -13.20 -0.50
N TRP A 227 11.46 -12.32 -1.25
CA TRP A 227 11.99 -11.80 -2.52
C TRP A 227 13.10 -10.78 -2.30
N GLY A 228 13.26 -10.25 -1.08
CA GLY A 228 14.39 -9.40 -0.69
C GLY A 228 14.05 -7.92 -0.56
N ALA A 229 12.78 -7.53 -0.56
CA ALA A 229 12.38 -6.17 -0.21
C ALA A 229 12.75 -5.85 1.25
N SER A 230 12.99 -4.58 1.55
CA SER A 230 13.26 -4.09 2.91
C SER A 230 12.07 -3.31 3.48
N ILE A 231 11.35 -2.61 2.61
CA ILE A 231 10.23 -1.74 2.97
C ILE A 231 9.14 -1.89 1.92
N VAL A 232 7.89 -1.91 2.36
CA VAL A 232 6.70 -1.80 1.52
C VAL A 232 5.93 -0.54 1.90
N ILE A 233 5.48 0.23 0.92
CA ILE A 233 4.75 1.48 1.10
C ILE A 233 3.42 1.38 0.34
N SER A 234 2.34 1.77 1.01
CA SER A 234 1.00 1.82 0.45
C SER A 234 0.19 3.03 0.88
N GLY A 235 -0.94 3.26 0.19
CA GLY A 235 -1.92 4.30 0.47
C GLY A 235 -3.31 3.68 0.64
N HIS A 236 -4.31 4.26 -0.03
CA HIS A 236 -5.72 3.81 -0.13
C HIS A 236 -6.51 3.92 1.17
N ASP A 237 -5.91 3.50 2.27
CA ASP A 237 -6.43 3.73 3.61
C ASP A 237 -5.95 5.10 4.10
N HIS A 238 -6.90 6.01 4.30
CA HIS A 238 -6.61 7.41 4.60
C HIS A 238 -6.20 7.65 6.06
N HIS A 239 -5.14 7.00 6.50
CA HIS A 239 -4.45 7.21 7.76
C HIS A 239 -2.94 6.99 7.55
N TYR A 240 -2.15 7.26 8.59
CA TYR A 240 -0.78 6.78 8.67
C TYR A 240 -0.72 5.54 9.55
N GLU A 241 0.07 4.54 9.13
CA GLU A 241 0.40 3.39 9.97
C GLU A 241 1.76 2.80 9.62
N ARG A 242 2.51 2.41 10.64
CA ARG A 242 3.77 1.64 10.52
C ARG A 242 3.59 0.26 11.13
N ILE A 243 3.89 -0.77 10.33
CA ILE A 243 3.74 -2.18 10.70
C ILE A 243 5.08 -2.89 10.49
N GLU A 244 5.48 -3.72 11.44
CA GLU A 244 6.64 -4.59 11.32
C GLU A 244 6.16 -6.04 11.21
N HIS A 245 6.32 -6.64 10.04
CA HIS A 245 5.78 -7.97 9.73
C HIS A 245 6.75 -8.74 8.83
N GLY A 246 6.93 -10.05 9.08
CA GLY A 246 7.76 -10.90 8.24
C GLY A 246 9.24 -10.49 8.13
N GLY A 247 9.76 -9.72 9.10
CA GLY A 247 11.15 -9.24 9.11
C GLY A 247 11.41 -7.97 8.29
N ILE A 248 10.37 -7.34 7.75
CA ILE A 248 10.43 -6.08 6.99
C ILE A 248 9.39 -5.08 7.53
N VAL A 249 9.44 -3.85 7.03
CA VAL A 249 8.56 -2.76 7.46
C VAL A 249 7.54 -2.44 6.38
N TYR A 250 6.28 -2.27 6.77
CA TYR A 250 5.20 -1.80 5.93
C TYR A 250 4.74 -0.43 6.43
N PHE A 251 4.48 0.48 5.50
CA PHE A 251 3.91 1.78 5.76
C PHE A 251 2.61 1.96 5.00
N VAL A 252 1.58 2.41 5.68
CA VAL A 252 0.38 2.99 5.08
C VAL A 252 0.51 4.51 5.24
N ASN A 253 0.38 5.26 4.15
CA ASN A 253 0.37 6.71 4.17
C ASN A 253 -0.62 7.27 3.15
N GLY A 254 -1.91 7.19 3.50
CA GLY A 254 -3.00 7.85 2.78
C GLY A 254 -3.46 9.16 3.44
N ALA A 255 -2.57 9.83 4.17
CA ALA A 255 -2.90 11.02 4.95
C ALA A 255 -2.59 12.34 4.22
N GLY A 256 -2.49 12.33 2.89
CA GLY A 256 -1.97 13.46 2.11
C GLY A 256 -2.95 14.61 1.86
N GLY A 257 -4.27 14.40 2.00
CA GLY A 257 -5.23 15.50 1.93
C GLY A 257 -6.70 15.12 1.83
N ARG A 258 -7.02 13.90 1.36
CA ARG A 258 -8.41 13.39 1.33
C ARG A 258 -8.92 13.11 2.74
N THR A 259 -10.24 13.02 2.90
CA THR A 259 -10.89 12.78 4.20
C THR A 259 -10.33 11.53 4.88
N LEU A 260 -9.82 11.68 6.11
CA LEU A 260 -9.18 10.60 6.86
C LEU A 260 -10.17 9.49 7.25
N TYR A 261 -9.64 8.28 7.39
CA TYR A 261 -10.34 7.11 7.91
C TYR A 261 -9.89 6.83 9.33
N SER A 262 -10.85 6.43 10.18
CA SER A 262 -10.52 6.02 11.54
C SER A 262 -9.78 4.69 11.55
N VAL A 263 -8.85 4.55 12.49
CA VAL A 263 -8.19 3.28 12.79
C VAL A 263 -9.13 2.38 13.59
N SER A 264 -9.13 1.09 13.27
CA SER A 264 -9.86 0.04 13.99
C SER A 264 -9.31 -0.15 15.40
N ASP A 265 -10.18 -0.47 16.36
CA ASP A 265 -9.77 -0.90 17.71
C ASP A 265 -8.98 -2.22 17.70
N GLN A 266 -9.08 -3.00 16.62
CA GLN A 266 -8.32 -4.23 16.41
C GLN A 266 -7.24 -3.95 15.36
N LEU A 267 -6.02 -3.72 15.83
CA LEU A 267 -4.87 -3.50 14.97
C LEU A 267 -4.38 -4.81 14.35
N VAL A 268 -3.83 -4.71 13.14
CA VAL A 268 -3.14 -5.84 12.50
C VAL A 268 -1.88 -6.21 13.30
N ASP A 269 -1.51 -7.49 13.25
CA ASP A 269 -0.28 -7.95 13.89
C ASP A 269 0.93 -7.19 13.35
N GLY A 270 1.83 -6.82 14.26
CA GLY A 270 3.00 -6.01 13.92
C GLY A 270 2.77 -4.50 13.85
N SER A 271 1.54 -3.98 13.95
CA SER A 271 1.28 -2.54 14.00
C SER A 271 2.03 -1.88 15.18
N LYS A 272 2.78 -0.80 14.90
CA LYS A 272 3.65 -0.11 15.86
C LYS A 272 3.23 1.32 16.15
N ALA A 273 2.69 2.00 15.14
CA ALA A 273 2.23 3.37 15.26
C ALA A 273 1.10 3.60 14.25
N THR A 274 0.10 4.37 14.63
CA THR A 274 -1.01 4.78 13.77
C THR A 274 -1.35 6.25 14.01
N PHE A 275 -1.91 6.91 13.01
CA PHE A 275 -2.36 8.29 13.12
C PHE A 275 -3.46 8.62 12.10
N ASP A 276 -4.63 9.02 12.61
CA ASP A 276 -5.84 9.36 11.85
C ASP A 276 -6.44 10.72 12.28
N SER A 277 -5.70 11.49 13.09
CA SER A 277 -6.20 12.72 13.72
C SER A 277 -5.94 13.99 12.91
N ASP A 278 -4.96 13.98 12.00
CA ASP A 278 -4.70 15.05 11.04
C ASP A 278 -3.98 14.50 9.80
N HIS A 279 -3.81 15.33 8.79
CA HIS A 279 -3.03 15.04 7.57
C HIS A 279 -1.54 15.18 7.82
N GLY A 280 -0.72 14.59 6.94
CA GLY A 280 0.73 14.67 7.04
C GLY A 280 1.45 14.04 5.86
N ALA A 281 2.77 14.00 5.97
CA ALA A 281 3.63 13.27 5.03
C ALA A 281 4.71 12.54 5.80
N GLN A 282 5.28 11.53 5.14
CA GLN A 282 6.41 10.79 5.67
C GLN A 282 7.68 11.27 4.98
N VAL A 283 8.75 11.46 5.75
CA VAL A 283 10.11 11.69 5.24
C VAL A 283 10.96 10.47 5.56
N ILE A 284 11.63 9.95 4.54
CA ILE A 284 12.55 8.82 4.66
C ILE A 284 13.94 9.27 4.24
N ALA A 285 14.93 9.00 5.08
CA ALA A 285 16.33 9.28 4.81
C ALA A 285 17.14 7.98 4.89
N ILE A 286 17.89 7.68 3.84
CA ILE A 286 18.73 6.48 3.75
C ILE A 286 20.18 6.92 3.71
N GLY A 287 21.01 6.39 4.61
CA GLY A 287 22.45 6.67 4.62
C GLY A 287 23.20 5.95 5.72
N GLY A 288 24.49 5.70 5.51
CA GLY A 288 25.37 5.09 6.51
C GLY A 288 24.96 3.69 6.98
N GLY A 289 24.21 2.93 6.18
CA GLY A 289 23.67 1.61 6.54
C GLY A 289 22.35 1.64 7.30
N TYR A 290 21.72 2.81 7.41
CA TYR A 290 20.44 3.02 8.10
C TYR A 290 19.39 3.61 7.16
N VAL A 291 18.13 3.30 7.46
CA VAL A 291 16.94 4.04 7.04
C VAL A 291 16.38 4.71 8.27
N HIS A 292 16.10 5.99 8.15
CA HIS A 292 15.34 6.76 9.12
C HIS A 292 14.00 7.16 8.48
N SER A 293 12.90 6.94 9.18
CA SER A 293 11.56 7.30 8.75
C SER A 293 10.92 8.16 9.83
N ALA A 294 10.29 9.26 9.43
CA ALA A 294 9.43 10.03 10.30
C ALA A 294 8.13 10.38 9.58
N PHE A 295 6.99 10.17 10.23
CA PHE A 295 5.72 10.76 9.81
C PHE A 295 5.49 12.06 10.57
N VAL A 296 5.20 13.11 9.83
CA VAL A 296 5.05 14.47 10.36
C VAL A 296 3.70 14.99 9.93
N SER A 297 2.90 15.43 10.90
CA SER A 297 1.61 16.05 10.61
C SER A 297 1.79 17.37 9.87
N ARG A 298 0.76 17.85 9.17
CA ARG A 298 0.77 19.12 8.44
C ARG A 298 1.05 20.35 9.32
N THR A 299 0.96 20.20 10.64
CA THR A 299 1.32 21.25 11.62
C THR A 299 2.79 21.21 12.05
N GLY A 300 3.58 20.25 11.55
CA GLY A 300 4.99 20.07 11.86
C GLY A 300 5.28 19.19 13.08
N GLU A 301 4.26 18.54 13.66
CA GLU A 301 4.45 17.59 14.75
C GLU A 301 5.00 16.26 14.21
N VAL A 302 6.12 15.80 14.76
CA VAL A 302 6.62 14.43 14.51
C VAL A 302 5.76 13.46 15.30
N VAL A 303 4.93 12.71 14.59
CA VAL A 303 3.95 11.79 15.17
C VAL A 303 4.58 10.42 15.44
N ASP A 304 5.42 9.96 14.51
CA ASP A 304 6.13 8.70 14.61
C ASP A 304 7.52 8.84 13.98
N GLU A 305 8.50 8.19 14.59
CA GLU A 305 9.89 8.20 14.14
C GLU A 305 10.50 6.81 14.40
N ALA A 306 11.17 6.25 13.40
CA ALA A 306 11.82 4.95 13.49
C ALA A 306 13.11 4.91 12.67
N ALA A 307 14.08 4.15 13.15
CA ALA A 307 15.33 3.90 12.45
C ALA A 307 15.58 2.39 12.32
N TYR A 308 16.00 1.99 11.12
CA TYR A 308 16.27 0.61 10.76
C TYR A 308 17.69 0.51 10.21
N SER A 309 18.43 -0.51 10.62
CA SER A 309 19.71 -0.88 10.01
C SER A 309 19.53 -2.12 9.15
N LEU A 310 20.41 -2.32 8.16
CA LEU A 310 20.45 -3.59 7.41
C LEU A 310 20.64 -4.81 8.32
N ALA A 311 21.31 -4.64 9.47
CA ALA A 311 21.49 -5.69 10.46
C ALA A 311 20.24 -5.96 11.34
N SER A 312 19.32 -5.00 11.45
CA SER A 312 18.06 -5.18 12.19
C SER A 312 16.92 -5.65 11.30
N LEU A 313 16.99 -5.38 10.00
CA LEU A 313 16.10 -5.94 8.98
C LEU A 313 16.71 -7.22 8.43
N THR A 314 16.93 -8.20 9.30
CA THR A 314 17.29 -9.54 8.85
C THR A 314 16.01 -10.32 8.62
N TRP A 315 15.69 -10.60 7.36
CA TRP A 315 15.07 -11.87 7.05
C TRP A 315 16.12 -12.94 7.41
N THR A 316 16.03 -13.48 8.62
CA THR A 316 16.62 -14.79 8.87
C THR A 316 15.79 -15.77 8.08
N ALA A 317 16.32 -16.25 6.96
CA ALA A 317 15.84 -17.48 6.34
C ALA A 317 15.57 -18.46 7.48
N PRO A 318 14.38 -19.10 7.55
CA PRO A 318 14.19 -20.16 8.52
C PRO A 318 15.38 -21.13 8.40
N PRO A 319 15.97 -21.59 9.52
CA PRO A 319 17.07 -22.54 9.45
C PRO A 319 16.67 -23.68 8.51
N PRO A 320 17.56 -24.19 7.64
CA PRO A 320 17.22 -25.33 6.81
C PRO A 320 16.66 -26.38 7.75
N ALA A 321 15.43 -26.83 7.47
CA ALA A 321 14.73 -27.77 8.33
C ALA A 321 15.70 -28.87 8.74
N THR A 322 15.82 -29.12 10.05
CA THR A 322 16.57 -30.26 10.60
C THR A 322 16.35 -31.47 9.71
N PRO A 323 17.39 -32.21 9.29
CA PRO A 323 17.23 -33.30 8.34
C PRO A 323 16.16 -34.25 8.86
N SER A 324 15.03 -34.26 8.17
CA SER A 324 13.96 -35.20 8.42
C SER A 324 14.52 -36.63 8.31
N PRO A 325 13.99 -37.60 9.08
CA PRO A 325 14.34 -39.01 8.88
C PRO A 325 14.19 -39.37 7.39
N PRO A 326 15.01 -40.29 6.86
CA PRO A 326 15.08 -40.56 5.43
C PRO A 326 13.68 -40.78 4.86
N SER A 327 13.34 -39.99 3.85
CA SER A 327 12.05 -40.05 3.19
C SER A 327 11.78 -41.48 2.71
N PRO A 328 10.54 -41.99 2.85
CA PRO A 328 10.14 -43.18 2.12
C PRO A 328 10.33 -42.94 0.61
N PRO A 329 10.62 -43.98 -0.18
CA PRO A 329 10.91 -43.83 -1.60
C PRO A 329 9.78 -43.11 -2.32
N SER A 330 10.16 -42.19 -3.21
CA SER A 330 9.24 -41.38 -4.01
C SER A 330 8.19 -42.25 -4.70
N PRO A 331 6.89 -41.85 -4.70
CA PRO A 331 5.92 -42.48 -5.57
C PRO A 331 6.32 -42.26 -7.04
N PRO A 332 6.01 -43.21 -7.93
CA PRO A 332 6.43 -43.15 -9.32
C PRO A 332 5.84 -41.92 -10.02
N SER A 333 6.66 -41.29 -10.85
CA SER A 333 6.27 -40.24 -11.79
C SER A 333 5.09 -40.70 -12.64
N VAL A 334 3.98 -39.96 -12.57
CA VAL A 334 2.78 -40.20 -13.38
C VAL A 334 3.16 -40.10 -14.87
N PRO A 335 2.89 -41.13 -15.69
CA PRO A 335 3.25 -41.13 -17.09
C PRO A 335 2.46 -40.07 -17.89
N PRO A 336 3.02 -39.52 -18.98
CA PRO A 336 2.33 -38.56 -19.83
C PRO A 336 1.04 -39.15 -20.43
N GLY A 337 -0.08 -38.46 -20.22
CA GLY A 337 -1.41 -38.88 -20.68
C GLY A 337 -2.44 -39.16 -19.58
N GLU A 338 -2.08 -39.01 -18.30
CA GLU A 338 -2.99 -39.19 -17.17
C GLU A 338 -3.19 -37.90 -16.35
N CYS A 339 -4.36 -37.79 -15.74
CA CYS A 339 -4.69 -36.77 -14.75
C CYS A 339 -4.49 -37.39 -13.38
N ASP A 340 -3.91 -36.62 -12.46
CA ASP A 340 -3.83 -37.00 -11.04
C ASP A 340 -4.87 -36.17 -10.29
N GLU A 341 -6.15 -36.51 -10.47
CA GLU A 341 -7.27 -35.75 -9.93
C GLU A 341 -7.22 -35.70 -8.39
N ALA A 342 -6.58 -36.70 -7.76
CA ALA A 342 -6.34 -36.71 -6.33
C ALA A 342 -5.46 -35.54 -5.87
N SER A 343 -4.48 -35.13 -6.68
CA SER A 343 -3.61 -33.98 -6.41
C SER A 343 -4.23 -32.61 -6.70
N TRP A 344 -5.37 -32.55 -7.40
CA TRP A 344 -5.94 -31.26 -7.82
C TRP A 344 -6.53 -30.49 -6.63
N PRO A 345 -6.34 -29.16 -6.55
CA PRO A 345 -6.77 -28.35 -5.42
C PRO A 345 -8.28 -28.11 -5.43
N ASP A 346 -8.80 -27.66 -4.28
CA ASP A 346 -10.12 -27.07 -4.13
C ASP A 346 -11.29 -27.92 -4.65
N LYS A 347 -11.25 -29.21 -4.30
CA LYS A 347 -12.34 -30.14 -4.59
C LYS A 347 -13.38 -30.10 -3.49
N ASP A 348 -14.64 -29.83 -3.83
CA ASP A 348 -15.72 -29.90 -2.84
C ASP A 348 -15.87 -31.33 -2.33
N GLY A 349 -15.87 -31.48 -1.01
CA GLY A 349 -15.85 -32.79 -0.33
C GLY A 349 -14.69 -33.71 -0.72
N GLY A 350 -13.66 -33.20 -1.41
CA GLY A 350 -12.59 -34.01 -2.00
C GLY A 350 -13.02 -34.85 -3.23
N LEU A 351 -14.14 -34.51 -3.87
CA LEU A 351 -14.79 -35.35 -4.88
C LEU A 351 -14.08 -35.37 -6.24
N VAL A 352 -13.81 -36.58 -6.74
CA VAL A 352 -13.36 -36.86 -8.10
C VAL A 352 -14.53 -37.44 -8.88
N CYS A 353 -15.05 -36.67 -9.84
CA CYS A 353 -16.27 -36.98 -10.58
C CYS A 353 -16.03 -37.79 -11.86
N GLY A 354 -14.77 -38.03 -12.22
CA GLY A 354 -14.40 -38.90 -13.31
C GLY A 354 -12.94 -38.71 -13.70
N LYS A 355 -12.55 -39.33 -14.81
CA LYS A 355 -11.21 -39.11 -15.36
C LYS A 355 -11.06 -37.64 -15.76
N CYS A 356 -10.02 -37.02 -15.26
CA CYS A 356 -9.70 -35.61 -15.39
C CYS A 356 -10.81 -34.65 -14.95
N LYS A 357 -11.71 -35.10 -14.07
CA LYS A 357 -12.97 -34.43 -13.77
C LYS A 357 -13.21 -34.39 -12.27
N VAL A 358 -13.41 -33.21 -11.72
CA VAL A 358 -13.60 -32.99 -10.28
C VAL A 358 -14.77 -32.06 -10.03
N LEU A 359 -15.33 -32.13 -8.83
CA LEU A 359 -16.27 -31.10 -8.34
C LEU A 359 -15.45 -30.00 -7.69
N VAL A 360 -15.52 -28.78 -8.21
CA VAL A 360 -14.74 -27.61 -7.76
C VAL A 360 -15.56 -26.86 -6.72
N ASP A 361 -14.96 -26.53 -5.56
CA ASP A 361 -15.66 -25.89 -4.43
C ASP A 361 -15.84 -24.38 -4.61
N ASN A 362 -14.78 -23.57 -4.63
CA ASN A 362 -14.91 -22.10 -4.68
C ASN A 362 -15.09 -21.61 -6.13
N PHE A 363 -16.06 -22.16 -6.85
CA PHE A 363 -16.24 -21.94 -8.29
C PHE A 363 -16.56 -20.48 -8.63
N ASP A 364 -17.71 -19.93 -8.23
CA ASP A 364 -18.10 -18.54 -8.58
C ASP A 364 -17.21 -17.49 -7.87
N SER A 365 -16.77 -17.78 -6.64
CA SER A 365 -16.03 -16.82 -5.81
C SER A 365 -14.54 -16.73 -6.12
N TYR A 366 -13.93 -17.77 -6.69
CA TYR A 366 -12.47 -17.82 -6.91
C TYR A 366 -12.09 -18.13 -8.36
N TYR A 367 -12.71 -19.10 -9.02
CA TYR A 367 -12.32 -19.50 -10.38
C TYR A 367 -13.15 -18.84 -11.48
N GLY A 368 -14.40 -18.48 -11.19
CA GLY A 368 -15.39 -17.85 -12.09
C GLY A 368 -15.85 -18.71 -13.28
N SER A 369 -15.08 -19.72 -13.69
CA SER A 369 -15.34 -20.61 -14.82
C SER A 369 -14.47 -21.87 -14.73
N CYS A 370 -14.81 -22.92 -15.48
CA CYS A 370 -13.97 -24.12 -15.54
C CYS A 370 -12.67 -23.87 -16.31
N ASP A 371 -12.63 -22.89 -17.22
CA ASP A 371 -11.38 -22.40 -17.80
C ASP A 371 -10.46 -21.81 -16.74
N GLY A 372 -11.00 -21.01 -15.81
CA GLY A 372 -10.24 -20.47 -14.68
C GLY A 372 -9.66 -21.55 -13.78
N TYR A 373 -10.48 -22.56 -13.42
CA TYR A 373 -10.03 -23.69 -12.62
C TYR A 373 -8.94 -24.51 -13.32
N CYS A 374 -9.17 -24.92 -14.57
CA CYS A 374 -8.21 -25.72 -15.31
C CYS A 374 -6.90 -24.94 -15.57
N ALA A 375 -6.98 -23.64 -15.83
CA ALA A 375 -5.80 -22.78 -16.00
C ALA A 375 -4.97 -22.68 -14.71
N ALA A 376 -5.62 -22.59 -13.53
CA ALA A 376 -4.93 -22.53 -12.24
C ALA A 376 -4.08 -23.79 -11.97
N ILE A 377 -4.46 -24.94 -12.54
CA ILE A 377 -3.68 -26.19 -12.46
C ILE A 377 -2.82 -26.46 -13.70
N GLY A 378 -2.63 -25.45 -14.56
CA GLY A 378 -1.78 -25.53 -15.75
C GLY A 378 -2.36 -26.40 -16.87
N ARG A 379 -3.69 -26.46 -17.00
CA ARG A 379 -4.42 -27.29 -17.98
C ARG A 379 -5.47 -26.45 -18.72
N SER A 380 -6.05 -27.03 -19.77
CA SER A 380 -7.16 -26.41 -20.51
C SER A 380 -8.46 -27.14 -20.17
N CYS A 381 -9.59 -26.42 -20.09
CA CYS A 381 -10.88 -27.07 -19.88
C CYS A 381 -11.31 -27.84 -21.14
N THR A 382 -11.88 -29.02 -20.94
CA THR A 382 -12.44 -29.88 -21.99
C THR A 382 -13.92 -30.19 -21.78
N GLY A 383 -14.47 -29.85 -20.61
CA GLY A 383 -15.89 -29.95 -20.32
C GLY A 383 -16.25 -29.29 -18.99
N ALA A 384 -17.47 -28.75 -18.92
CA ALA A 384 -18.00 -28.07 -17.76
C ALA A 384 -19.48 -28.44 -17.57
N TRP A 385 -19.88 -28.66 -16.32
CA TRP A 385 -21.27 -28.97 -15.96
C TRP A 385 -21.63 -28.35 -14.62
N GLU A 386 -22.87 -27.91 -14.53
CA GLU A 386 -23.51 -27.62 -13.25
C GLU A 386 -23.90 -28.94 -12.58
N GLU A 387 -23.76 -28.99 -11.27
CA GLU A 387 -23.99 -30.17 -10.45
C GLU A 387 -25.38 -30.16 -9.78
N SER A 388 -25.74 -31.22 -9.07
CA SER A 388 -26.95 -31.27 -8.25
C SER A 388 -26.68 -31.80 -6.85
N GLY A 389 -26.66 -30.89 -5.87
CA GLY A 389 -26.70 -31.18 -4.45
C GLY A 389 -25.37 -31.62 -3.86
N ASP A 390 -24.29 -30.94 -4.21
CA ASP A 390 -22.89 -31.21 -3.82
C ASP A 390 -22.46 -32.64 -4.22
N THR A 391 -22.87 -33.09 -5.42
CA THR A 391 -22.58 -34.42 -5.96
C THR A 391 -22.00 -34.37 -7.37
N CYS A 392 -21.39 -35.47 -7.80
CA CYS A 392 -20.95 -35.62 -9.19
C CYS A 392 -22.10 -35.86 -10.20
N THR A 393 -23.34 -35.51 -9.85
CA THR A 393 -24.51 -35.68 -10.71
C THR A 393 -24.70 -34.43 -11.57
N VAL A 394 -24.51 -34.57 -12.87
CA VAL A 394 -24.73 -33.47 -13.83
C VAL A 394 -26.20 -33.05 -13.83
N LYS A 395 -26.45 -31.76 -13.57
CA LYS A 395 -27.75 -31.11 -13.67
C LYS A 395 -27.97 -30.51 -15.06
N HIS A 396 -26.97 -29.83 -15.63
CA HIS A 396 -26.96 -29.45 -17.05
C HIS A 396 -25.54 -29.15 -17.57
N ASP A 397 -25.35 -29.26 -18.89
CA ASP A 397 -24.10 -28.93 -19.59
C ASP A 397 -23.83 -27.42 -19.63
N MET A 398 -22.56 -27.06 -19.55
CA MET A 398 -22.08 -25.68 -19.63
C MET A 398 -20.90 -25.55 -20.61
N ALA A 399 -20.65 -24.34 -21.09
CA ALA A 399 -19.39 -24.02 -21.75
C ALA A 399 -18.27 -23.79 -20.71
N CYS A 400 -17.01 -24.06 -21.09
CA CYS A 400 -15.87 -23.93 -20.18
C CYS A 400 -15.63 -22.51 -19.67
N ASP A 401 -15.99 -21.50 -20.48
CA ASP A 401 -15.90 -20.06 -20.17
C ASP A 401 -17.16 -19.53 -19.48
N GLN A 402 -18.18 -20.36 -19.28
CA GLN A 402 -19.46 -19.96 -18.73
C GLN A 402 -19.36 -19.82 -17.20
N SER A 403 -19.65 -18.62 -16.71
CA SER A 403 -19.87 -18.36 -15.29
C SER A 403 -21.30 -18.67 -14.87
N ILE A 404 -21.46 -19.15 -13.63
CA ILE A 404 -22.75 -19.38 -12.98
C ILE A 404 -22.68 -18.88 -11.55
N ALA A 405 -23.81 -18.40 -11.02
CA ALA A 405 -23.94 -18.06 -9.61
C ALA A 405 -24.21 -19.32 -8.76
N SER A 406 -23.31 -20.31 -8.87
CA SER A 406 -23.28 -21.49 -8.00
C SER A 406 -21.97 -21.49 -7.24
N SER A 407 -21.99 -22.00 -6.00
CA SER A 407 -20.76 -22.17 -5.23
C SER A 407 -19.81 -23.07 -6.00
N ASP A 408 -20.29 -24.18 -6.56
CA ASP A 408 -19.51 -25.27 -7.13
C ASP A 408 -19.87 -25.57 -8.61
N ALA A 409 -18.97 -26.29 -9.29
CA ALA A 409 -19.23 -26.84 -10.62
C ALA A 409 -18.33 -28.05 -10.93
N ILE A 410 -18.77 -28.92 -11.83
CA ILE A 410 -17.97 -30.06 -12.31
C ILE A 410 -17.11 -29.60 -13.48
N CYS A 411 -15.79 -29.60 -13.28
CA CYS A 411 -14.82 -29.20 -14.30
C CYS A 411 -13.99 -30.39 -14.77
N GLU A 412 -13.89 -30.56 -16.10
CA GLU A 412 -13.02 -31.53 -16.74
C GLU A 412 -11.87 -30.81 -17.46
N CYS A 413 -10.64 -31.17 -17.12
CA CYS A 413 -9.44 -30.54 -17.68
C CYS A 413 -8.66 -31.52 -18.57
N ALA A 414 -7.90 -31.00 -19.52
CA ALA A 414 -7.09 -31.79 -20.43
C ALA A 414 -6.02 -32.59 -19.66
N ALA A 415 -5.78 -33.83 -20.10
CA ALA A 415 -4.60 -34.60 -19.71
C ALA A 415 -3.32 -33.92 -20.23
N LEU A 416 -2.20 -34.11 -19.52
CA LEU A 416 -0.91 -33.56 -19.95
C LEU A 416 -0.52 -34.15 -21.31
N ALA A 417 -0.18 -33.26 -22.25
CA ALA A 417 0.28 -33.68 -23.56
C ALA A 417 1.57 -34.52 -23.43
N PRO A 418 1.71 -35.64 -24.16
CA PRO A 418 2.96 -36.36 -24.18
C PRO A 418 4.07 -35.48 -24.77
N LEU A 419 5.19 -35.41 -24.07
CA LEU A 419 6.40 -34.72 -24.55
C LEU A 419 6.78 -35.34 -25.90
N SER A 420 6.76 -34.54 -26.96
CA SER A 420 7.22 -34.99 -28.28
C SER A 420 8.74 -35.20 -28.21
N PRO A 421 9.26 -36.36 -28.63
CA PRO A 421 10.70 -36.55 -28.72
C PRO A 421 11.24 -35.69 -29.87
N GLY A 422 12.21 -34.83 -29.55
CA GLY A 422 12.93 -33.98 -30.51
C GLY A 422 14.01 -34.72 -31.29
#